data_AF-A0A4S8EVY7-F1
#
_entry.id   AF-A0A4S8EVY7-F1
#
_cell.length_a   1.000
_cell.length_b   1.000
_cell.length_c   1.000
_cell.angle_alpha   90.00
_cell.angle_beta   90.00
_cell.angle_gamma   90.00
#
_symmetry.space_group_name_H-M   'P 1'
#
loop_
_entity.id
_entity.type
_entity.pdbx_description
1 polymer ?
#
loop_
_entity_poly.entity_id
_entity_poly.type
_entity_poly.pdbx_seq_one_letter_code
_entity_poly.pdbx_strand_id
1 'polypeptide(L)'
;MSASRSFLQYVFFSLLVIIAGLAIAKTYVTADQVAQAIRQSPNANQWLRDNADAVGRLAMFESGGQLDVYNQSCCYGVLQMNTQNLDREGYKNPSDYMNAPLQDQVNAWANVMSQALNTKNPQALAQMGIFDGREVTGDMVLACVQLGIGNCGTMIRSGSCSGFADINGTTICSMADRIRDGSHAGGGSSGTGGIPGYGSSSGSGGDMTYHPSTYEGASFESGSGQNPDDMRKLFQGILLAVATLVIAFGMLHSWKSFARGQIAVAHFKRHMVISGVTLMFIIAISAYL
;
A
#
# COMPACT_ATOMS: atom_id res chain seq x y z
N MET A 1 -6.86 42.36 -20.73
CA MET A 1 -6.27 42.13 -19.39
C MET A 1 -6.99 41.06 -18.55
N SER A 2 -7.89 40.23 -19.10
CA SER A 2 -8.62 39.19 -18.34
C SER A 2 -7.87 37.85 -18.25
N ALA A 3 -7.11 37.47 -19.29
CA ALA A 3 -6.38 36.19 -19.35
C ALA A 3 -5.27 36.01 -18.30
N SER A 4 -4.68 37.12 -17.82
CA SER A 4 -3.61 37.10 -16.81
C SER A 4 -4.10 36.68 -15.42
N ARG A 5 -5.36 36.97 -15.07
CA ARG A 5 -5.93 36.60 -13.77
C ARG A 5 -6.26 35.11 -13.70
N SER A 6 -6.81 34.55 -14.78
CA SER A 6 -7.10 33.12 -14.88
C SER A 6 -5.83 32.29 -14.83
N PHE A 7 -4.78 32.69 -15.57
CA PHE A 7 -3.49 32.00 -15.56
C PHE A 7 -2.84 31.99 -14.16
N LEU A 8 -2.88 33.10 -13.43
CA LEU A 8 -2.37 33.16 -12.05
C LEU A 8 -3.15 32.26 -11.09
N GLN A 9 -4.48 32.21 -11.23
CA GLN A 9 -5.34 31.32 -10.43
C GLN A 9 -5.03 29.85 -10.67
N TYR A 10 -4.82 29.44 -11.93
CA TYR A 10 -4.47 28.05 -12.26
C TYR A 10 -3.06 27.68 -11.80
N VAL A 11 -2.08 28.57 -11.91
CA VAL A 11 -0.73 28.33 -11.37
C VAL A 11 -0.79 28.17 -9.85
N PHE A 12 -1.53 29.03 -9.14
CA PHE A 12 -1.71 28.90 -7.68
C PHE A 12 -2.42 27.59 -7.29
N PHE A 13 -3.44 27.19 -8.05
CA PHE A 13 -4.18 25.95 -7.78
C PHE A 13 -3.32 24.71 -8.03
N SER A 14 -2.59 24.67 -9.14
CA SER A 14 -1.62 23.60 -9.45
C SER A 14 -0.50 23.54 -8.41
N LEU A 15 0.00 24.69 -7.94
CA LEU A 15 1.00 24.74 -6.87
C LEU A 15 0.44 24.18 -5.56
N LEU A 16 -0.80 24.54 -5.20
CA LEU A 16 -1.49 24.00 -4.03
C LEU A 16 -1.70 22.48 -4.11
N VAL A 17 -2.06 21.96 -5.28
CA VAL A 17 -2.23 20.51 -5.51
C VAL A 17 -0.88 19.78 -5.41
N ILE A 18 0.20 20.35 -5.96
CA ILE A 18 1.55 19.77 -5.85
C ILE A 18 2.04 19.81 -4.40
N ILE A 19 1.84 20.92 -3.69
CA ILE A 19 2.22 21.06 -2.28
C ILE A 19 1.44 20.09 -1.40
N ALA A 20 0.13 19.92 -1.64
CA ALA A 20 -0.69 18.94 -0.95
C ALA A 20 -0.25 17.50 -1.25
N GLY A 21 0.08 17.18 -2.51
CA GLY A 21 0.62 15.88 -2.90
C GLY A 21 1.96 15.55 -2.24
N LEU A 22 2.86 16.53 -2.12
CA LEU A 22 4.15 16.39 -1.44
C LEU A 22 4.01 16.22 0.08
N ALA A 23 3.02 16.88 0.69
CA ALA A 23 2.72 16.71 2.12
C ALA A 23 2.19 15.29 2.42
N ILE A 24 1.39 14.70 1.52
CA ILE A 24 0.87 13.32 1.65
C ILE A 24 1.96 12.28 1.38
N ALA A 25 2.87 12.53 0.42
CA ALA A 25 3.99 11.62 0.16
C ALA A 25 4.97 11.51 1.35
N LYS A 26 5.05 12.54 2.21
CA LYS A 26 5.90 12.50 3.41
C LYS A 26 5.41 11.56 4.50
N THR A 27 4.13 11.20 4.52
CA THR A 27 3.54 10.37 5.59
C THR A 27 3.45 8.90 5.20
N TYR A 28 3.77 8.52 3.96
CA TYR A 28 3.70 7.15 3.47
C TYR A 28 5.04 6.65 2.95
N VAL A 29 5.36 5.40 3.28
CA VAL A 29 6.56 4.69 2.84
C VAL A 29 6.19 3.34 2.25
N THR A 30 7.07 2.81 1.41
CA THR A 30 6.95 1.50 0.79
C THR A 30 7.62 0.42 1.63
N ALA A 31 7.29 -0.85 1.36
CA ALA A 31 7.99 -1.99 1.97
C ALA A 31 9.51 -1.93 1.73
N ASP A 32 9.93 -1.56 0.52
CA ASP A 32 11.34 -1.48 0.14
C ASP A 32 12.08 -0.38 0.92
N GLN A 33 11.44 0.78 1.12
CA GLN A 33 12.01 1.86 1.94
C GLN A 33 12.20 1.43 3.39
N VAL A 34 11.24 0.71 3.97
CA VAL A 34 11.35 0.17 5.34
C VAL A 34 12.45 -0.90 5.40
N ALA A 35 12.50 -1.82 4.44
CA ALA A 35 13.53 -2.85 4.38
C ALA A 35 14.93 -2.24 4.24
N GLN A 36 15.08 -1.21 3.40
CA GLN A 36 16.32 -0.46 3.29
C GLN A 36 16.70 0.22 4.62
N ALA A 37 15.74 0.85 5.30
CA ALA A 37 15.97 1.49 6.59
C ALA A 37 16.41 0.48 7.66
N ILE A 38 15.88 -0.75 7.65
CA ILE A 38 16.33 -1.83 8.53
C ILE A 38 17.76 -2.24 8.22
N ARG A 39 18.10 -2.44 6.94
CA ARG A 39 19.48 -2.78 6.51
C ARG A 39 20.48 -1.71 6.93
N GLN A 40 20.08 -0.43 6.94
CA GLN A 40 20.91 0.71 7.31
C GLN A 40 20.91 1.02 8.82
N SER A 41 19.96 0.48 9.58
CA SER A 41 19.81 0.82 11.00
C SER A 41 21.06 0.39 11.80
N PRO A 42 21.66 1.24 12.64
CA PRO A 42 22.75 0.80 13.53
C PRO A 42 22.25 -0.16 14.61
N ASN A 43 20.94 -0.18 14.89
CA ASN A 43 20.35 -0.95 15.98
C ASN A 43 19.80 -2.32 15.54
N ALA A 44 19.75 -2.59 14.23
CA ALA A 44 19.33 -3.88 13.71
C ALA A 44 20.42 -4.95 13.91
N ASN A 45 20.07 -6.06 14.58
CA ASN A 45 20.92 -7.24 14.61
C ASN A 45 20.99 -7.90 13.22
N GLN A 46 21.91 -8.86 13.06
CA GLN A 46 22.12 -9.52 11.77
C GLN A 46 20.84 -10.19 11.24
N TRP A 47 20.08 -10.85 12.11
CA TRP A 47 18.84 -11.51 11.74
C TRP A 47 17.83 -10.55 11.11
N LEU A 48 17.64 -9.35 11.70
CA LEU A 48 16.76 -8.33 11.13
C LEU A 48 17.24 -7.82 9.78
N ARG A 49 18.56 -7.66 9.59
CA ARG A 49 19.12 -7.24 8.30
C ARG A 49 18.90 -8.29 7.22
N ASP A 50 19.09 -9.56 7.55
CA ASP A 50 18.89 -10.69 6.64
C ASP A 50 17.40 -10.87 6.29
N ASN A 51 16.50 -10.50 7.21
CA ASN A 51 15.05 -10.60 7.05
C ASN A 51 14.39 -9.22 6.82
N ALA A 52 15.12 -8.23 6.32
CA ALA A 52 14.64 -6.87 6.20
C ALA A 52 13.37 -6.73 5.34
N ASP A 53 13.25 -7.55 4.28
CA ASP A 53 12.07 -7.52 3.41
C ASP A 53 10.81 -8.03 4.14
N ALA A 54 10.96 -8.95 5.09
CA ALA A 54 9.87 -9.39 5.95
C ALA A 54 9.39 -8.25 6.88
N VAL A 55 10.32 -7.43 7.38
CA VAL A 55 9.98 -6.21 8.15
C VAL A 55 9.29 -5.17 7.26
N GLY A 56 9.73 -5.02 6.01
CA GLY A 56 9.05 -4.17 5.03
C GLY A 56 7.60 -4.57 4.81
N ARG A 57 7.33 -5.88 4.66
CA ARG A 57 5.96 -6.40 4.56
C ARG A 57 5.17 -6.22 5.85
N LEU A 58 5.80 -6.43 7.00
CA LEU A 58 5.19 -6.19 8.31
C LEU A 58 4.69 -4.75 8.40
N ALA A 59 5.49 -3.74 8.01
CA ALA A 59 5.06 -2.35 7.99
C ALA A 59 3.81 -2.12 7.11
N MET A 60 3.72 -2.80 5.96
CA MET A 60 2.53 -2.69 5.10
C MET A 60 1.29 -3.32 5.74
N PHE A 61 1.46 -4.43 6.45
CA PHE A 61 0.40 -5.06 7.23
C PHE A 61 -0.04 -4.20 8.43
N GLU A 62 0.91 -3.68 9.19
CA GLU A 62 0.68 -2.98 10.47
C GLU A 62 0.09 -1.58 10.29
N SER A 63 0.61 -0.80 9.33
CA SER A 63 0.24 0.62 9.15
C SER A 63 -0.20 0.97 7.73
N GLY A 64 -0.10 0.04 6.77
CA GLY A 64 -0.19 0.37 5.35
C GLY A 64 0.95 1.25 4.86
N GLY A 65 2.07 1.31 5.60
CA GLY A 65 3.22 2.17 5.34
C GLY A 65 3.09 3.59 5.88
N GLN A 66 2.14 3.86 6.78
CA GLN A 66 1.89 5.21 7.28
C GLN A 66 2.77 5.54 8.50
N LEU A 67 3.54 6.62 8.43
CA LEU A 67 4.46 7.06 9.49
C LEU A 67 3.74 7.69 10.69
N ASP A 68 2.58 8.31 10.47
CA ASP A 68 1.86 9.12 11.46
C ASP A 68 0.59 8.44 11.98
N VAL A 69 0.49 7.11 11.84
CA VAL A 69 -0.71 6.38 12.25
C VAL A 69 -0.70 6.06 13.74
N TYR A 70 -1.86 6.23 14.37
CA TYR A 70 -2.19 5.72 15.68
C TYR A 70 -3.32 4.71 15.58
N ASN A 71 -3.06 3.46 15.96
CA ASN A 71 -4.11 2.47 16.16
C ASN A 71 -4.65 2.65 17.59
N GLN A 72 -5.87 3.16 17.68
CA GLN A 72 -6.61 3.72 18.83
C GLN A 72 -6.52 3.00 20.19
N SER A 73 -5.86 1.86 20.26
CA SER A 73 -5.66 1.04 21.45
C SER A 73 -4.23 1.03 22.01
N CYS A 74 -3.18 1.26 21.22
CA CYS A 74 -1.82 1.04 21.73
C CYS A 74 -0.67 1.66 20.95
N CYS A 75 -0.80 1.77 19.63
CA CYS A 75 0.36 1.57 18.79
C CYS A 75 0.54 2.68 17.75
N TYR A 76 1.79 3.07 17.55
CA TYR A 76 2.16 4.29 16.85
C TYR A 76 3.16 4.01 15.73
N GLY A 77 3.02 4.79 14.65
CA GLY A 77 3.94 4.83 13.53
C GLY A 77 3.98 3.57 12.67
N VAL A 78 4.97 3.51 11.79
CA VAL A 78 4.97 2.61 10.64
C VAL A 78 5.03 1.13 11.01
N LEU A 79 5.66 0.80 12.13
CA LEU A 79 5.81 -0.56 12.66
C LEU A 79 5.06 -0.77 13.98
N GLN A 80 4.11 0.11 14.29
CA GLN A 80 3.15 -0.03 15.40
C GLN A 80 3.80 -0.28 16.77
N MET A 81 4.75 0.57 17.17
CA MET A 81 5.34 0.52 18.52
C MET A 81 4.32 0.91 19.59
N ASN A 82 4.26 0.17 20.69
CA ASN A 82 3.43 0.53 21.84
C ASN A 82 4.09 1.61 22.74
N THR A 83 3.30 2.27 23.59
CA THR A 83 3.78 3.36 24.47
C THR A 83 4.95 2.95 25.36
N GLN A 84 4.95 1.74 25.93
CA GLN A 84 6.02 1.29 26.81
C GLN A 84 7.37 1.19 26.08
N ASN A 85 7.34 0.70 24.85
CA ASN A 85 8.52 0.61 24.00
C ASN A 85 8.96 2.01 23.54
N LEU A 86 8.04 2.92 23.23
CA LEU A 86 8.36 4.32 22.91
C LEU A 86 9.07 5.01 24.07
N ASP A 87 8.54 4.85 25.28
CA ASP A 87 9.12 5.43 26.50
C ASP A 87 10.54 4.94 26.77
N ARG A 88 10.81 3.66 26.43
CA ARG A 88 12.14 3.03 26.55
C ARG A 88 13.13 3.60 25.53
N GLU A 89 12.66 3.92 24.33
CA GLU A 89 13.46 4.56 23.28
C GLU A 89 13.55 6.08 23.43
N GLY A 90 13.04 6.64 24.53
CA GLY A 90 13.14 8.06 24.86
C GLY A 90 12.02 8.94 24.31
N TYR A 91 11.04 8.37 23.60
CA TYR A 91 9.87 9.08 23.09
C TYR A 91 8.78 9.17 24.16
N LYS A 92 8.87 10.20 25.02
CA LYS A 92 7.88 10.46 26.09
C LYS A 92 6.53 10.93 25.57
N ASN A 93 6.51 11.50 24.37
CA ASN A 93 5.28 11.87 23.67
C ASN A 93 5.19 11.06 22.37
N PRO A 94 4.15 10.23 22.18
CA PRO A 94 4.00 9.43 20.97
C PRO A 94 3.93 10.26 19.68
N SER A 95 3.50 11.53 19.77
CA SER A 95 3.51 12.42 18.62
C SER A 95 4.92 12.76 18.13
N ASP A 96 5.93 12.78 19.01
CA ASP A 96 7.33 12.98 18.61
C ASP A 96 7.81 11.81 17.74
N TYR A 97 7.41 10.59 18.09
CA TYR A 97 7.72 9.39 17.31
C TYR A 97 7.00 9.38 15.95
N MET A 98 5.70 9.68 15.93
CA MET A 98 4.91 9.72 14.69
C MET A 98 5.37 10.79 13.70
N ASN A 99 5.93 11.90 14.20
CA ASN A 99 6.52 12.95 13.37
C ASN A 99 7.99 12.70 13.02
N ALA A 100 8.62 11.67 13.59
CA ALA A 100 10.01 11.34 13.32
C ALA A 100 10.19 10.82 11.88
N PRO A 101 11.34 11.08 11.23
CA PRO A 101 11.70 10.46 9.96
C PRO A 101 11.62 8.93 10.02
N LEU A 102 11.37 8.30 8.86
CA LEU A 102 11.32 6.83 8.73
C LEU A 102 12.51 6.15 9.42
N GLN A 103 13.73 6.64 9.19
CA GLN A 103 14.93 6.01 9.72
C GLN A 103 14.97 6.03 11.24
N ASP A 104 14.49 7.10 11.89
CA ASP A 104 14.46 7.20 13.34
C ASP A 104 13.39 6.28 13.94
N GLN A 105 12.21 6.21 13.31
CA GLN A 105 11.16 5.26 13.71
C GLN A 105 11.66 3.81 13.62
N VAL A 106 12.35 3.47 12.53
CA VAL A 106 12.93 2.15 12.29
C VAL A 106 14.08 1.85 13.23
N ASN A 107 14.93 2.83 13.55
CA ASN A 107 16.05 2.65 14.49
C ASN A 107 15.57 2.33 15.90
N ALA A 108 14.55 3.04 16.39
CA ALA A 108 13.93 2.79 17.68
C ALA A 108 13.28 1.39 17.71
N TRP A 109 12.49 1.06 16.68
CA TRP A 109 11.86 -0.26 16.56
C TRP A 109 12.90 -1.39 16.48
N ALA A 110 13.95 -1.22 15.69
CA ALA A 110 15.00 -2.22 15.50
C ALA A 110 15.79 -2.47 16.78
N ASN A 111 16.00 -1.47 17.64
CA ASN A 111 16.62 -1.66 18.94
C ASN A 111 15.76 -2.59 19.82
N VAL A 112 14.46 -2.27 19.93
CA VAL A 112 13.49 -3.07 20.69
C VAL A 112 13.44 -4.51 20.18
N MET A 113 13.35 -4.69 18.87
CA MET A 113 13.15 -6.00 18.27
C MET A 113 14.41 -6.83 18.23
N SER A 114 15.59 -6.22 18.10
CA SER A 114 16.86 -6.94 18.21
C SER A 114 17.03 -7.58 19.58
N GLN A 115 16.59 -6.90 20.65
CA GLN A 115 16.57 -7.46 22.00
C GLN A 115 15.55 -8.59 22.12
N ALA A 116 14.33 -8.41 21.59
CA ALA A 116 13.28 -9.42 21.61
C ALA A 116 13.70 -10.71 20.88
N LEU A 117 14.30 -10.57 19.69
CA LEU A 117 14.79 -11.68 18.87
C LEU A 117 15.94 -12.44 19.52
N ASN A 118 16.67 -11.84 20.45
CA ASN A 118 17.73 -12.50 21.20
C ASN A 118 17.21 -13.32 22.40
N THR A 119 15.89 -13.41 22.58
CA THR A 119 15.30 -14.23 23.64
C THR A 119 15.08 -15.67 23.19
N LYS A 120 14.87 -16.57 24.16
CA LYS A 120 14.79 -18.02 23.94
C LYS A 120 13.75 -18.44 22.89
N ASN A 121 12.52 -17.92 22.95
CA ASN A 121 11.43 -18.46 22.12
C ASN A 121 11.58 -18.08 20.62
N PRO A 122 11.87 -16.83 20.24
CA PRO A 122 12.18 -16.48 18.85
C PRO A 122 13.38 -17.25 18.30
N GLN A 123 14.46 -17.40 19.09
CA GLN A 123 15.63 -18.18 18.69
C GLN A 123 15.29 -19.66 18.49
N ALA A 124 14.54 -20.25 19.43
CA ALA A 124 14.12 -21.63 19.33
C ALA A 124 13.28 -21.84 18.06
N LEU A 125 12.29 -20.99 17.81
CA LEU A 125 11.45 -21.06 16.61
C LEU A 125 12.28 -20.97 15.33
N ALA A 126 13.14 -19.96 15.23
CA ALA A 126 14.00 -19.75 14.06
C ALA A 126 14.92 -20.95 13.73
N GLN A 127 15.22 -21.80 14.73
CA GLN A 127 16.06 -22.98 14.58
C GLN A 127 15.28 -24.26 14.23
N MET A 128 13.95 -24.26 14.28
CA MET A 128 13.15 -25.48 14.08
C MET A 128 13.13 -25.96 12.62
N GLY A 129 13.34 -25.05 11.65
CA GLY A 129 13.22 -25.32 10.22
C GLY A 129 11.77 -25.55 9.79
N ILE A 130 11.10 -26.56 10.35
CA ILE A 130 9.68 -26.87 10.16
C ILE A 130 8.96 -26.80 11.51
N PHE A 131 7.78 -26.17 11.54
CA PHE A 131 6.86 -26.17 12.68
C PHE A 131 5.44 -26.41 12.17
N ASP A 132 4.70 -27.34 12.78
CA ASP A 132 3.33 -27.71 12.38
C ASP A 132 3.17 -27.97 10.86
N GLY A 133 4.14 -28.68 10.28
CA GLY A 133 4.14 -29.05 8.85
C GLY A 133 4.48 -27.92 7.87
N ARG A 134 4.82 -26.72 8.35
CA ARG A 134 5.21 -25.57 7.51
C ARG A 134 6.61 -25.07 7.82
N GLU A 135 7.26 -24.50 6.82
CA GLU A 135 8.55 -23.84 6.98
C GLU A 135 8.46 -22.66 7.95
N VAL A 136 9.45 -22.56 8.84
CA VAL A 136 9.61 -21.39 9.71
C VAL A 136 10.29 -20.28 8.90
N THR A 137 9.51 -19.28 8.51
CA THR A 137 9.99 -18.12 7.75
C THR A 137 10.32 -16.94 8.67
N GLY A 138 11.01 -15.93 8.12
CA GLY A 138 11.20 -14.65 8.80
C GLY A 138 9.88 -14.01 9.26
N ASP A 139 8.81 -14.13 8.49
CA ASP A 139 7.48 -13.62 8.84
C ASP A 139 6.93 -14.30 10.11
N MET A 140 7.21 -15.60 10.28
CA MET A 140 6.76 -16.36 11.45
C MET A 140 7.52 -15.97 12.73
N VAL A 141 8.83 -15.74 12.61
CA VAL A 141 9.66 -15.26 13.71
C VAL A 141 9.33 -13.79 14.06
N LEU A 142 8.99 -12.95 13.07
CA LEU A 142 8.48 -11.60 13.32
C LEU A 142 7.12 -11.61 14.03
N ALA A 143 6.20 -12.47 13.59
CA ALA A 143 4.91 -12.65 14.28
C ALA A 143 5.09 -13.12 15.74
N CYS A 144 6.09 -13.98 15.99
CA CYS A 144 6.46 -14.46 17.33
C CYS A 144 6.84 -13.31 18.28
N VAL A 145 7.59 -12.31 17.81
CA VAL A 145 7.95 -11.15 18.64
C VAL A 145 6.82 -10.11 18.70
N GLN A 146 6.04 -9.92 17.62
CA GLN A 146 4.94 -8.94 17.59
C GLN A 146 3.76 -9.31 18.48
N LEU A 147 3.30 -10.57 18.44
CA LEU A 147 2.21 -11.02 19.32
C LEU A 147 2.70 -11.37 20.74
N GLY A 148 4.00 -11.32 20.98
CA GLY A 148 4.61 -11.48 22.28
C GLY A 148 5.36 -12.79 22.45
N ILE A 149 6.59 -12.68 22.96
CA ILE A 149 7.54 -13.78 23.20
C ILE A 149 6.93 -14.91 24.05
N GLY A 150 6.11 -14.57 25.06
CA GLY A 150 5.44 -15.55 25.91
C GLY A 150 4.40 -16.39 25.15
N ASN A 151 3.59 -15.73 24.33
CA ASN A 151 2.57 -16.36 23.49
C ASN A 151 3.20 -17.27 22.45
N CYS A 152 4.31 -16.83 21.86
CA CYS A 152 5.13 -17.65 20.98
C CYS A 152 5.65 -18.92 21.69
N GLY A 153 6.11 -18.81 22.94
CA GLY A 153 6.51 -19.97 23.73
C GLY A 153 5.36 -20.95 24.00
N THR A 154 4.14 -20.45 24.20
CA THR A 154 2.94 -21.28 24.34
C THR A 154 2.64 -22.05 23.05
N MET A 155 2.69 -21.37 21.90
CA MET A 155 2.56 -22.02 20.60
C MET A 155 3.64 -23.11 20.40
N ILE A 156 4.92 -22.80 20.61
CA ILE A 156 6.02 -23.76 20.43
C ILE A 156 5.81 -25.01 21.31
N ARG A 157 5.45 -24.84 22.59
CA ARG A 157 5.20 -25.97 23.50
C ARG A 157 4.02 -26.85 23.11
N SER A 158 3.03 -26.28 22.42
CA SER A 158 1.89 -27.04 21.92
C SER A 158 2.23 -27.92 20.70
N GLY A 159 3.30 -27.56 19.97
CA GLY A 159 3.66 -28.19 18.70
C GLY A 159 2.75 -27.84 17.52
N SER A 160 1.77 -26.94 17.69
CA SER A 160 0.83 -26.55 16.62
C SER A 160 0.62 -25.04 16.53
N CYS A 161 0.36 -24.56 15.31
CA CYS A 161 -0.06 -23.20 14.99
C CYS A 161 -1.34 -22.78 15.72
N SER A 162 -2.21 -23.72 16.10
CA SER A 162 -3.44 -23.42 16.86
C SER A 162 -3.24 -23.43 18.37
N GLY A 163 -2.04 -23.72 18.88
CA GLY A 163 -1.80 -23.80 20.32
C GLY A 163 -1.72 -22.47 21.05
N PHE A 164 -1.78 -21.36 20.32
CA PHE A 164 -2.03 -20.03 20.86
C PHE A 164 -2.91 -19.24 19.88
N ALA A 165 -3.87 -18.51 20.43
CA ALA A 165 -4.59 -17.46 19.73
C ALA A 165 -4.78 -16.27 20.69
N ASP A 166 -4.70 -15.05 20.18
CA ASP A 166 -5.08 -13.87 20.92
C ASP A 166 -6.62 -13.80 21.13
N ILE A 167 -7.09 -12.75 21.79
CA ILE A 167 -8.52 -12.54 22.03
C ILE A 167 -9.35 -12.43 20.74
N ASN A 168 -8.70 -12.10 19.61
CA ASN A 168 -9.31 -11.96 18.30
C ASN A 168 -9.18 -13.25 17.46
N GLY A 169 -8.67 -14.34 18.03
CA GLY A 169 -8.44 -15.60 17.31
C GLY A 169 -7.20 -15.59 16.40
N THR A 170 -6.36 -14.55 16.46
CA THR A 170 -5.14 -14.46 15.65
C THR A 170 -4.04 -15.32 16.30
N THR A 171 -3.58 -16.32 15.54
CA THR A 171 -2.41 -17.13 15.89
C THR A 171 -1.13 -16.53 15.30
N ILE A 172 0.04 -16.92 15.82
CA ILE A 172 1.34 -16.51 15.26
C ILE A 172 1.45 -16.91 13.79
N CYS A 173 1.04 -18.12 13.43
CA CYS A 173 1.08 -18.59 12.04
C CYS A 173 0.13 -17.79 11.14
N SER A 174 -1.08 -17.49 11.61
CA SER A 174 -2.03 -16.68 10.84
C SER A 174 -1.55 -15.24 10.64
N MET A 175 -0.83 -14.67 11.64
CA MET A 175 -0.19 -13.37 11.50
C MET A 175 0.98 -13.44 10.52
N ALA A 176 1.80 -14.49 10.55
CA ALA A 176 2.86 -14.72 9.58
C ALA A 176 2.33 -14.78 8.14
N ASP A 177 1.20 -15.46 7.93
CA ASP A 177 0.53 -15.50 6.63
C ASP A 177 0.07 -14.10 6.19
N ARG A 178 -0.52 -13.32 7.11
CA ARG A 178 -0.91 -11.93 6.82
C ARG A 178 0.28 -11.02 6.53
N ILE A 179 1.42 -11.20 7.20
CA ILE A 179 2.65 -10.45 6.91
C ILE A 179 3.12 -10.79 5.48
N ARG A 180 3.19 -12.08 5.14
CA ARG A 180 3.55 -12.52 3.79
C ARG A 180 2.63 -11.88 2.74
N ASP A 181 1.33 -11.93 2.99
CA ASP A 181 0.30 -11.43 2.07
C ASP A 181 0.20 -9.89 2.07
N GLY A 182 0.70 -9.21 3.10
CA GLY A 182 0.74 -7.75 3.23
C GLY A 182 1.61 -7.04 2.18
N SER A 183 2.41 -7.79 1.43
CA SER A 183 3.06 -7.34 0.18
C SER A 183 2.09 -7.13 -0.99
N HIS A 184 0.90 -7.72 -0.92
CA HIS A 184 -0.17 -7.66 -1.92
C HIS A 184 -1.38 -6.89 -1.38
N ALA A 185 -1.15 -5.67 -0.86
CA ALA A 185 -2.23 -4.69 -0.71
C ALA A 185 -2.67 -4.16 -2.09
N GLY A 186 -3.27 -5.09 -2.84
CA GLY A 186 -3.80 -5.04 -4.18
C GLY A 186 -4.53 -6.36 -4.42
N GLY A 187 -5.72 -6.52 -3.83
CA GLY A 187 -6.65 -7.63 -4.10
C GLY A 187 -6.58 -8.79 -3.11
N GLY A 188 -7.73 -9.18 -2.59
CA GLY A 188 -7.90 -10.16 -1.52
C GLY A 188 -7.78 -11.63 -1.94
N SER A 189 -7.77 -12.50 -0.92
CA SER A 189 -7.64 -13.95 -1.04
C SER A 189 -8.93 -14.64 -1.53
N SER A 190 -8.70 -15.60 -2.43
CA SER A 190 -9.38 -16.89 -2.65
C SER A 190 -10.88 -17.05 -2.38
N GLY A 191 -11.62 -17.35 -3.44
CA GLY A 191 -12.95 -17.97 -3.43
C GLY A 191 -13.24 -18.65 -4.76
N THR A 192 -13.31 -19.98 -4.72
CA THR A 192 -13.48 -20.96 -5.79
C THR A 192 -14.78 -20.79 -6.60
N GLY A 193 -14.71 -20.93 -7.92
CA GLY A 193 -15.87 -21.10 -8.80
C GLY A 193 -15.52 -21.04 -10.29
N GLY A 194 -15.44 -22.22 -10.96
CA GLY A 194 -15.58 -22.31 -12.42
C GLY A 194 -16.98 -21.82 -12.84
N ILE A 195 -17.31 -21.50 -14.10
CA ILE A 195 -17.11 -22.17 -15.39
C ILE A 195 -17.27 -21.09 -16.53
N PRO A 196 -17.44 -21.41 -17.84
CA PRO A 196 -16.44 -21.43 -18.94
C PRO A 196 -16.55 -20.29 -19.99
N GLY A 197 -15.45 -20.11 -20.73
CA GLY A 197 -15.42 -20.14 -22.21
C GLY A 197 -16.21 -19.11 -23.03
N TYR A 198 -15.48 -18.28 -23.78
CA TYR A 198 -15.80 -17.97 -25.17
C TYR A 198 -14.49 -17.85 -25.96
N GLY A 199 -14.27 -18.80 -26.87
CA GLY A 199 -13.25 -18.71 -27.91
C GLY A 199 -13.90 -18.36 -29.26
N SER A 200 -13.10 -17.81 -30.17
CA SER A 200 -13.15 -17.96 -31.65
C SER A 200 -12.20 -16.93 -32.27
N SER A 201 -11.04 -17.37 -32.79
CA SER A 201 -10.76 -17.70 -34.21
C SER A 201 -10.20 -16.47 -34.97
N SER A 202 -8.91 -16.38 -35.31
CA SER A 202 -8.15 -17.07 -36.38
C SER A 202 -8.63 -16.79 -37.81
N GLY A 203 -7.74 -16.22 -38.64
CA GLY A 203 -7.82 -16.24 -40.12
C GLY A 203 -7.40 -14.90 -40.75
N SER A 204 -6.14 -14.76 -41.20
CA SER A 204 -5.71 -14.83 -42.62
C SER A 204 -6.09 -13.56 -43.40
N GLY A 205 -5.21 -12.72 -43.93
CA GLY A 205 -4.00 -12.96 -44.72
C GLY A 205 -4.14 -12.08 -45.98
N GLY A 206 -3.16 -11.25 -46.34
CA GLY A 206 -3.25 -10.49 -47.58
C GLY A 206 -2.48 -9.16 -47.62
N ASP A 207 -1.28 -9.27 -48.18
CA ASP A 207 -0.67 -8.33 -49.12
C ASP A 207 -0.09 -7.00 -48.63
N MET A 208 1.20 -6.85 -48.93
CA MET A 208 2.10 -5.77 -48.58
C MET A 208 2.44 -5.06 -49.87
N THR A 209 1.76 -3.94 -50.16
CA THR A 209 2.16 -3.04 -51.24
C THR A 209 2.59 -1.71 -50.64
N TYR A 210 3.91 -1.53 -50.57
CA TYR A 210 4.59 -0.30 -50.21
C TYR A 210 4.47 0.69 -51.38
N HIS A 211 3.80 1.81 -51.17
CA HIS A 211 3.83 2.98 -52.07
C HIS A 211 4.30 4.20 -51.26
N PRO A 212 5.45 4.82 -51.59
CA PRO A 212 5.95 5.98 -50.87
C PRO A 212 5.44 7.30 -51.46
N SER A 213 5.40 8.32 -50.59
CA SER A 213 5.26 9.77 -50.86
C SER A 213 3.87 10.22 -51.33
N THR A 214 3.22 11.24 -50.78
CA THR A 214 3.71 12.49 -50.19
C THR A 214 2.79 12.98 -49.06
N TYR A 215 3.39 13.51 -48.00
CA TYR A 215 2.74 14.38 -47.04
C TYR A 215 2.33 15.67 -47.73
N GLU A 216 1.04 15.97 -47.81
CA GLU A 216 0.52 17.34 -47.87
C GLU A 216 -0.94 17.30 -47.37
N GLY A 217 -1.17 17.90 -46.20
CA GLY A 217 -2.45 17.89 -45.53
C GLY A 217 -3.48 18.72 -46.28
N ALA A 218 -4.48 18.08 -46.87
CA ALA A 218 -5.72 18.74 -47.31
C ALA A 218 -6.74 17.70 -47.80
N SER A 219 -7.34 16.88 -46.92
CA SER A 219 -8.56 16.13 -47.27
C SER A 219 -9.24 15.48 -46.06
N PHE A 220 -9.66 16.28 -45.08
CA PHE A 220 -10.69 15.88 -44.11
C PHE A 220 -11.65 17.03 -43.75
N GLU A 221 -11.71 18.08 -44.57
CA GLU A 221 -12.53 19.27 -44.34
C GLU A 221 -13.85 19.30 -45.12
N SER A 222 -14.21 18.25 -45.86
CA SER A 222 -15.42 18.25 -46.68
C SER A 222 -16.18 16.93 -46.55
N GLY A 223 -17.07 16.83 -45.56
CA GLY A 223 -18.01 15.70 -45.55
C GLY A 223 -19.03 15.61 -44.42
N SER A 224 -18.73 16.03 -43.18
CA SER A 224 -19.62 15.73 -42.03
C SER A 224 -20.39 16.92 -41.44
N GLY A 225 -20.10 18.16 -41.86
CA GLY A 225 -20.80 19.36 -41.35
C GLY A 225 -20.66 19.61 -39.85
N GLN A 226 -19.79 18.86 -39.14
CA GLN A 226 -19.52 19.05 -37.72
C GLN A 226 -18.08 19.52 -37.53
N ASN A 227 -17.89 20.54 -36.70
CA ASN A 227 -16.59 21.08 -36.39
C ASN A 227 -15.74 19.98 -35.71
N PRO A 228 -14.52 19.66 -36.20
CA PRO A 228 -13.64 18.67 -35.57
C PRO A 228 -13.35 18.95 -34.08
N ASP A 229 -13.47 20.20 -33.64
CA ASP A 229 -13.35 20.59 -32.23
C ASP A 229 -14.52 20.09 -31.36
N ASP A 230 -15.72 19.97 -31.93
CA ASP A 230 -16.91 19.52 -31.20
C ASP A 230 -16.89 17.99 -31.01
N MET A 231 -16.36 17.25 -31.99
CA MET A 231 -16.14 15.81 -31.87
C MET A 231 -15.08 15.49 -30.79
N ARG A 232 -13.98 16.26 -30.72
CA ARG A 232 -12.95 16.07 -29.68
C ARG A 232 -13.50 16.29 -28.27
N LYS A 233 -14.27 17.36 -28.07
CA LYS A 233 -14.95 17.66 -26.80
C LYS A 233 -15.94 16.56 -26.40
N LEU A 234 -16.67 15.99 -27.36
CA LEU A 234 -17.59 14.87 -27.11
C LEU A 234 -16.83 13.63 -26.61
N PHE A 235 -15.75 13.22 -27.30
CA PHE A 235 -14.96 12.06 -26.90
C PHE A 235 -14.27 12.26 -25.55
N GLN A 236 -13.67 13.44 -25.31
CA GLN A 236 -13.07 13.79 -24.02
C GLN A 236 -14.12 13.78 -22.88
N GLY A 237 -15.32 14.31 -23.13
CA GLY A 237 -16.41 14.32 -22.16
C GLY A 237 -16.88 12.91 -21.78
N ILE A 238 -16.99 12.00 -22.76
CA ILE A 238 -17.33 10.59 -22.50
C ILE A 238 -16.24 9.91 -21.67
N LEU A 239 -14.98 10.12 -22.02
CA LEU A 239 -13.83 9.50 -21.33
C LEU A 239 -13.72 9.99 -19.87
N LEU A 240 -13.97 11.28 -19.64
CA LEU A 240 -14.06 11.88 -18.31
C LEU A 240 -15.21 11.27 -17.48
N ALA A 241 -16.39 11.14 -18.09
CA ALA A 241 -17.57 10.58 -17.43
C ALA A 241 -17.34 9.12 -17.01
N VAL A 242 -16.75 8.30 -17.89
CA VAL A 242 -16.42 6.91 -17.59
C VAL A 242 -15.39 6.81 -16.47
N ALA A 243 -14.30 7.58 -16.55
CA ALA A 243 -13.27 7.57 -15.51
C ALA A 243 -13.82 8.00 -14.14
N THR A 244 -14.66 9.04 -14.11
CA THR A 244 -15.33 9.50 -12.89
C THR A 244 -16.26 8.45 -12.32
N LEU A 245 -17.04 7.76 -13.15
CA LEU A 245 -17.92 6.67 -12.74
C LEU A 245 -17.17 5.49 -12.12
N VAL A 246 -16.04 5.09 -12.73
CA VAL A 246 -15.20 4.00 -12.20
C VAL A 246 -14.63 4.36 -10.83
N ILE A 247 -14.13 5.60 -10.68
CA ILE A 247 -13.59 6.07 -9.40
C ILE A 247 -14.69 6.17 -8.34
N ALA A 248 -15.86 6.74 -8.69
CA ALA A 248 -17.00 6.84 -7.78
C ALA A 248 -17.51 5.45 -7.33
N PHE A 249 -17.53 4.48 -8.23
CA PHE A 249 -17.89 3.10 -7.89
C PHE A 249 -16.88 2.48 -6.92
N GLY A 250 -15.58 2.67 -7.15
CA GLY A 250 -14.52 2.25 -6.23
C GLY A 250 -14.67 2.88 -4.84
N MET A 251 -14.94 4.18 -4.79
CA MET A 251 -15.15 4.89 -3.52
C MET A 251 -16.39 4.36 -2.76
N LEU A 252 -17.50 4.13 -3.46
CA LEU A 252 -18.70 3.55 -2.86
C LEU A 252 -18.46 2.12 -2.35
N HIS A 253 -17.66 1.32 -3.06
CA HIS A 253 -17.28 0.00 -2.61
C HIS A 253 -16.43 0.06 -1.34
N SER A 254 -15.40 0.91 -1.30
CA SER A 254 -14.56 1.11 -0.11
C SER A 254 -15.39 1.61 1.08
N TRP A 255 -16.33 2.53 0.87
CA TRP A 255 -17.26 2.98 1.91
C TRP A 255 -18.11 1.83 2.46
N LYS A 256 -18.72 1.01 1.59
CA LYS A 256 -19.53 -0.14 2.01
C LYS A 256 -18.71 -1.18 2.77
N SER A 257 -17.46 -1.41 2.38
CA SER A 257 -16.58 -2.34 3.10
C SER A 257 -16.13 -1.78 4.44
N PHE A 258 -15.90 -0.46 4.54
CA PHE A 258 -15.61 0.22 5.81
C PHE A 258 -16.81 0.18 6.76
N ALA A 259 -18.01 0.52 6.27
CA ALA A 259 -19.24 0.48 7.06
C ALA A 259 -19.59 -0.92 7.58
N ARG A 260 -19.12 -1.97 6.89
CA ARG A 260 -19.26 -3.37 7.32
C ARG A 260 -18.11 -3.87 8.21
N GLY A 261 -17.17 -3.00 8.58
CA GLY A 261 -16.02 -3.34 9.43
C GLY A 261 -14.98 -4.25 8.74
N GLN A 262 -15.05 -4.40 7.41
CA GLN A 262 -14.17 -5.30 6.66
C GLN A 262 -12.80 -4.68 6.34
N ILE A 263 -12.67 -3.36 6.48
CA ILE A 263 -11.41 -2.64 6.28
C ILE A 263 -11.18 -1.68 7.45
N ALA A 264 -9.93 -1.56 7.89
CA ALA A 264 -9.55 -0.60 8.92
C ALA A 264 -9.70 0.84 8.41
N VAL A 265 -9.90 1.78 9.35
CA VAL A 265 -10.01 3.23 9.07
C VAL A 265 -8.83 3.73 8.23
N ALA A 266 -7.62 3.24 8.49
CA ALA A 266 -6.41 3.62 7.74
C ALA A 266 -6.49 3.22 6.26
N HIS A 267 -6.91 1.99 5.96
CA HIS A 267 -7.11 1.51 4.59
C HIS A 267 -8.22 2.29 3.86
N PHE A 268 -9.32 2.58 4.56
CA PHE A 268 -10.41 3.38 4.00
C PHE A 268 -9.96 4.80 3.67
N LYS A 269 -9.27 5.49 4.60
CA LYS A 269 -8.72 6.84 4.37
C LYS A 269 -7.76 6.87 3.18
N ARG A 270 -6.84 5.90 3.09
CA ARG A 270 -5.90 5.78 1.97
C ARG A 270 -6.62 5.65 0.63
N HIS A 271 -7.62 4.77 0.52
CA HIS A 271 -8.38 4.59 -0.71
C HIS A 271 -9.18 5.84 -1.11
N MET A 272 -9.78 6.53 -0.13
CA MET A 272 -10.51 7.78 -0.38
C MET A 272 -9.58 8.89 -0.90
N VAL A 273 -8.42 9.06 -0.26
CA VAL A 273 -7.45 10.10 -0.64
C VAL A 273 -6.87 9.84 -2.02
N ILE A 274 -6.41 8.61 -2.30
CA ILE A 274 -5.86 8.25 -3.61
C ILE A 274 -6.91 8.46 -4.71
N SER A 275 -8.13 7.95 -4.50
CA SER A 275 -9.23 8.12 -5.45
C SER A 275 -9.56 9.60 -5.70
N GLY A 276 -9.55 10.43 -4.65
CA GLY A 276 -9.76 11.87 -4.76
C GLY A 276 -8.66 12.59 -5.54
N VAL A 277 -7.38 12.27 -5.27
CA VAL A 277 -6.23 12.85 -6.00
C VAL A 277 -6.28 12.44 -7.48
N THR A 278 -6.56 11.17 -7.77
CA THR A 278 -6.68 10.67 -9.16
C THR A 278 -7.82 11.37 -9.90
N LEU A 279 -8.97 11.55 -9.27
CA LEU A 279 -10.10 12.26 -9.87
C LEU A 279 -9.75 13.72 -10.17
N MET A 280 -9.09 14.40 -9.23
CA MET A 280 -8.66 15.80 -9.40
C MET A 280 -7.62 15.94 -10.51
N PHE A 281 -6.71 14.99 -10.66
CA PHE A 281 -5.72 14.97 -11.74
C PHE A 281 -6.36 14.78 -13.11
N ILE A 282 -7.34 13.87 -13.21
CA ILE A 282 -8.11 13.64 -14.44
C ILE A 282 -8.89 14.90 -14.82
N ILE A 283 -9.55 15.55 -13.86
CA ILE A 283 -10.27 16.81 -14.09
C ILE A 283 -9.31 17.92 -14.54
N ALA A 284 -8.16 18.06 -13.88
CA ALA A 284 -7.16 19.08 -14.22
C ALA A 284 -6.58 18.90 -15.64
N ILE A 285 -6.27 17.66 -16.04
CA ILE A 285 -5.81 17.36 -17.41
C ILE A 285 -6.92 17.65 -18.42
N SER A 286 -8.16 17.24 -18.12
CA SER A 286 -9.30 17.47 -19.03
C SER A 286 -9.66 18.94 -19.20
N ALA A 287 -9.28 19.80 -18.25
CA ALA A 287 -9.44 21.25 -18.37
C ALA A 287 -8.36 21.92 -19.24
N TYR A 288 -7.31 21.18 -19.62
CA TYR A 288 -6.15 21.67 -20.39
C TYR A 288 -6.10 21.12 -21.82
N LEU A 289 -6.87 20.07 -22.11
CA LEU A 289 -7.03 19.44 -23.43
C LEU A 289 -8.31 19.90 -24.14
#